data_AF-A0A6I2GGR1-F1
#
_entry.id   AF-A0A6I2GGR1-F1
#
_cell.length_a   1.000
_cell.length_b   1.000
_cell.length_c   1.000
_cell.angle_alpha   90.00
_cell.angle_beta   90.00
_cell.angle_gamma   90.00
#
_symmetry.space_group_name_H-M   'P 1'
#
loop_
_entity.id
_entity.type
_entity.pdbx_description
1 polymer ?
#
loop_
_entity_poly.entity_id
_entity_poly.type
_entity_poly.pdbx_seq_one_letter_code
_entity_poly.pdbx_strand_id
1 'polypeptide(L)'
;MDHSNTEFCTSYVIEEYVNTVHTKFNEIETVDGIIIDFRNNYGGYFPTILASLAAFLPEGELLYYENNSGERSVIKLTDKQVLLDDEPVWFFDSVDKKCDSKVAIIIDNQQLVLQK
;
A
#
# COMPACT_ATOMS: atom_id res chain seq x y z
N MET A 1 -26.95 -8.70 12.67
CA MET A 1 -25.58 -8.35 13.09
C MET A 1 -25.30 -6.99 12.53
N ASP A 2 -24.83 -6.07 13.37
CA ASP A 2 -24.71 -4.66 13.07
C ASP A 2 -23.48 -4.42 12.17
N HIS A 3 -23.71 -4.17 10.89
CA HIS A 3 -22.67 -3.98 9.88
C HIS A 3 -21.80 -2.74 10.16
N SER A 4 -22.27 -1.81 10.99
CA SER A 4 -21.55 -0.56 11.33
C SER A 4 -20.30 -0.79 12.19
N ASN A 5 -20.29 -1.81 13.05
CA ASN A 5 -19.17 -2.07 13.96
C ASN A 5 -18.00 -2.80 13.29
N THR A 6 -18.26 -3.56 12.21
CA THR A 6 -17.22 -4.33 11.51
C THR A 6 -16.41 -3.46 10.56
N GLU A 7 -17.04 -2.50 9.88
CA GLU A 7 -16.35 -1.53 9.03
C GLU A 7 -15.42 -0.63 9.86
N PHE A 8 -15.87 -0.17 11.03
CA PHE A 8 -15.09 0.68 11.94
C PHE A 8 -13.85 -0.04 12.50
N CYS A 9 -13.98 -1.30 12.93
CA CYS A 9 -12.82 -2.07 13.39
C CYS A 9 -11.82 -2.34 12.26
N THR A 10 -12.30 -2.55 11.03
CA THR A 10 -11.42 -2.84 9.88
C THR A 10 -10.65 -1.59 9.46
N SER A 11 -11.29 -0.42 9.42
CA SER A 11 -10.61 0.84 9.11
C SER A 11 -9.54 1.19 10.15
N TYR A 12 -9.82 0.94 11.44
CA TYR A 12 -8.88 1.20 12.53
C TYR A 12 -7.61 0.35 12.43
N VAL A 13 -7.75 -0.95 12.18
CA VAL A 13 -6.59 -1.87 12.05
C VAL A 13 -5.72 -1.50 10.85
N ILE A 14 -6.33 -1.07 9.74
CA ILE A 14 -5.59 -0.63 8.56
C ILE A 14 -4.83 0.67 8.84
N GLU A 15 -5.47 1.64 9.47
CA GLU A 15 -4.84 2.90 9.86
C GLU A 15 -3.65 2.66 10.80
N GLU A 16 -3.82 1.82 11.83
CA GLU A 16 -2.75 1.43 12.75
C GLU A 16 -1.57 0.77 12.01
N TYR A 17 -1.84 -0.10 11.04
CA TYR A 17 -0.81 -0.75 10.24
C TYR A 17 -0.02 0.26 9.40
N VAL A 18 -0.70 1.15 8.69
CA VAL A 18 -0.06 2.20 7.86
C VAL A 18 0.79 3.12 8.74
N ASN A 19 0.22 3.62 9.84
CA ASN A 19 0.90 4.53 10.75
C ASN A 19 2.11 3.86 11.42
N THR A 20 2.04 2.58 11.75
CA THR A 20 3.18 1.83 12.30
C THR A 20 4.35 1.82 11.32
N VAL A 21 4.11 1.53 10.04
CA VAL A 21 5.16 1.50 9.02
C VAL A 21 5.76 2.88 8.81
N HIS A 22 4.93 3.91 8.68
CA HIS A 22 5.38 5.30 8.50
C HIS A 22 6.18 5.80 9.70
N THR A 23 5.71 5.56 10.92
CA THR A 23 6.41 5.94 12.15
C THR A 23 7.78 5.27 12.22
N LYS A 24 7.84 3.96 11.97
CA LYS A 24 9.10 3.20 11.97
C LYS A 24 10.07 3.71 10.92
N PHE A 25 9.58 4.13 9.76
CA PHE A 25 10.43 4.71 8.72
C PHE A 25 10.93 6.11 9.10
N ASN A 26 10.08 6.97 9.64
CA ASN A 26 10.42 8.33 10.05
C ASN A 26 11.43 8.36 11.23
N GLU A 27 11.45 7.32 12.07
CA GLU A 27 12.47 7.12 13.12
C GLU A 27 13.89 6.87 12.55
N ILE A 28 14.04 6.59 11.25
CA ILE A 28 15.33 6.27 10.63
C ILE A 28 16.02 7.54 10.13
N GLU A 29 17.05 7.97 10.86
CA GLU A 29 17.85 9.15 10.51
C GLU A 29 18.65 8.95 9.21
N THR A 30 19.33 7.81 9.09
CA THR A 30 20.17 7.45 7.93
C THR A 30 19.91 6.01 7.48
N VAL A 31 19.82 5.80 6.17
CA VAL A 31 19.55 4.47 5.59
C VAL A 31 20.27 4.29 4.26
N ASP A 32 21.16 3.29 4.20
CA ASP A 32 21.93 2.97 2.98
C ASP A 32 21.13 2.09 2.01
N GLY A 33 20.15 1.34 2.54
CA GLY A 33 19.28 0.48 1.77
C GLY A 33 18.18 -0.13 2.64
N ILE A 34 17.13 -0.60 1.97
CA ILE A 34 15.91 -1.11 2.59
C ILE A 34 15.60 -2.47 2.02
N ILE A 35 15.17 -3.37 2.90
CA ILE A 35 14.68 -4.69 2.52
C ILE A 35 13.19 -4.73 2.85
N ILE A 36 12.35 -4.91 1.83
CA ILE A 36 10.92 -5.14 1.99
C ILE A 36 10.70 -6.65 1.86
N ASP A 37 10.28 -7.29 2.96
CA ASP A 37 10.04 -8.73 3.00
C ASP A 37 8.55 -9.03 2.86
N PHE A 38 8.17 -9.59 1.71
CA PHE A 38 6.83 -10.04 1.39
C PHE A 38 6.65 -11.55 1.51
N ARG A 39 7.61 -12.29 2.07
CA ARG A 39 7.43 -13.73 2.34
C ARG A 39 6.27 -13.94 3.28
N ASN A 40 5.44 -14.94 2.99
CA ASN A 40 4.17 -15.22 3.68
C ASN A 40 3.16 -14.04 3.68
N ASN A 41 3.30 -13.06 2.77
CA ASN A 41 2.26 -12.07 2.53
C ASN A 41 1.25 -12.63 1.52
N TYR A 42 0.10 -13.07 2.02
CA TYR A 42 -0.99 -13.66 1.22
C TYR A 42 -1.92 -12.59 0.59
N GLY A 43 -1.45 -11.36 0.42
CA GLY A 43 -2.27 -10.24 -0.05
C GLY A 43 -3.20 -9.70 1.04
N GLY A 44 -4.34 -9.16 0.61
CA GLY A 44 -5.29 -8.46 1.47
C GLY A 44 -5.84 -7.22 0.78
N TYR A 45 -6.21 -6.21 1.56
CA TYR A 45 -6.68 -4.95 1.02
C TYR A 45 -5.51 -4.15 0.43
N PHE A 46 -5.45 -4.10 -0.90
CA PHE A 46 -4.30 -3.56 -1.63
C PHE A 46 -3.97 -2.07 -1.31
N PRO A 47 -4.95 -1.16 -1.11
CA PRO A 47 -4.64 0.22 -0.71
C PRO A 47 -3.82 0.32 0.57
N THR A 48 -3.98 -0.62 1.51
CA THR A 48 -3.14 -0.70 2.72
C THR A 48 -1.66 -0.87 2.37
N ILE A 49 -1.33 -1.78 1.45
CA ILE A 49 0.05 -2.05 1.05
C ILE A 49 0.65 -0.81 0.36
N LEU A 50 -0.11 -0.17 -0.54
CA LEU A 50 0.35 1.05 -1.21
C LEU A 50 0.57 2.21 -0.23
N ALA A 51 -0.38 2.42 0.68
CA ALA A 51 -0.27 3.46 1.69
C ALA A 51 0.96 3.23 2.58
N SER A 52 1.15 2.02 3.11
CA SER A 52 2.33 1.67 3.93
C SER A 52 3.66 1.87 3.20
N LEU A 53 3.69 1.67 1.88
CA LEU A 53 4.89 1.80 1.07
C LEU A 53 5.05 3.17 0.39
N ALA A 54 4.19 4.15 0.73
CA ALA A 54 4.19 5.45 0.06
C ALA A 54 5.55 6.20 0.12
N ALA A 55 6.37 5.93 1.14
CA ALA A 55 7.74 6.45 1.26
C ALA A 55 8.69 5.95 0.15
N PHE A 56 8.45 4.75 -0.38
CA PHE A 56 9.32 4.02 -1.30
C PHE A 56 8.82 4.02 -2.75
N LEU A 57 7.63 4.57 -2.97
CA LEU A 57 6.96 4.55 -4.26
C LEU A 57 6.89 5.96 -4.86
N PRO A 58 7.00 6.06 -6.19
CA PRO A 58 6.77 7.33 -6.87
C PRO A 58 5.30 7.75 -6.73
N GLU A 59 5.04 9.05 -6.77
CA GLU A 59 3.69 9.56 -6.97
C GLU A 59 3.26 9.40 -8.43
N GLY A 60 1.95 9.31 -8.66
CA GLY A 60 1.35 9.12 -9.97
C GLY A 60 0.81 7.70 -10.19
N GLU A 61 0.72 7.28 -11.45
CA GLU A 61 0.21 5.96 -11.82
C GLU A 61 1.18 4.86 -11.40
N LEU A 62 0.72 3.93 -10.56
CA LEU A 62 1.52 2.79 -10.11
C LEU A 62 1.19 1.53 -10.88
N LEU A 63 -0.10 1.27 -11.07
CA LEU A 63 -0.61 0.03 -11.66
C LEU A 63 -1.85 0.33 -12.48
N TYR A 64 -2.18 -0.60 -13.37
CA TYR A 64 -3.49 -0.64 -14.01
C TYR A 64 -3.99 -2.07 -14.06
N TYR A 65 -5.30 -2.23 -14.11
CA TYR A 65 -5.93 -3.49 -14.45
C TYR A 65 -6.93 -3.27 -15.58
N GLU A 66 -7.14 -4.31 -16.37
CA GLU A 66 -8.10 -4.32 -17.45
C GLU A 66 -9.20 -5.32 -17.10
N ASN A 67 -10.46 -4.89 -17.20
CA ASN A 67 -11.59 -5.77 -16.98
C ASN A 67 -11.88 -6.62 -18.24
N ASN A 68 -12.81 -7.57 -18.14
CA ASN A 68 -13.16 -8.46 -19.26
C ASN A 68 -13.76 -7.72 -20.48
N SER A 69 -14.18 -6.47 -20.32
CA SER A 69 -14.71 -5.61 -21.39
C SER A 69 -13.60 -4.81 -22.09
N GLY A 70 -12.34 -4.93 -21.65
CA GLY A 70 -11.21 -4.16 -22.17
C GLY A 70 -11.10 -2.75 -21.58
N GLU A 71 -11.90 -2.42 -20.58
CA GLU A 71 -11.82 -1.12 -19.90
C GLU A 71 -10.70 -1.15 -18.85
N ARG A 72 -9.86 -0.12 -18.91
CA ARG A 72 -8.68 0.03 -18.06
C ARG A 72 -9.02 0.91 -16.87
N SER A 73 -8.77 0.39 -15.67
CA SER A 73 -8.74 1.16 -14.43
C SER A 73 -7.29 1.40 -14.00
N VAL A 74 -7.04 2.56 -13.41
CA VAL A 74 -5.71 3.01 -13.00
C VAL A 74 -5.67 3.22 -11.49
N ILE A 75 -4.62 2.71 -10.87
CA ILE A 75 -4.33 2.95 -9.46
C ILE A 75 -3.20 3.98 -9.36
N LYS A 76 -3.46 5.08 -8.66
CA LYS A 76 -2.52 6.18 -8.46
C LYS A 76 -2.19 6.35 -6.98
N LEU A 77 -0.99 6.86 -6.72
CA LEU A 77 -0.52 7.24 -5.39
C LEU A 77 -0.22 8.74 -5.38
N THR A 78 -0.68 9.42 -4.34
CA THR A 78 -0.28 10.80 -4.04
C THR A 78 0.53 10.84 -2.75
N ASP A 79 0.89 12.03 -2.28
CA ASP A 79 1.54 12.24 -0.99
C ASP A 79 0.72 11.76 0.22
N LYS A 80 -0.61 11.61 0.06
CA LYS A 80 -1.56 11.35 1.17
C LYS A 80 -2.65 10.31 0.87
N GLN A 81 -2.76 9.85 -0.37
CA GLN A 81 -3.91 9.07 -0.80
C GLN A 81 -3.55 7.99 -1.82
N VAL A 82 -4.34 6.92 -1.80
CA VAL A 82 -4.42 5.94 -2.89
C VAL A 82 -5.70 6.23 -3.66
N LEU A 83 -5.58 6.38 -4.98
CA LEU A 83 -6.70 6.65 -5.87
C LEU A 83 -6.96 5.46 -6.80
N LEU A 84 -8.23 5.16 -7.06
CA LEU A 84 -8.69 4.28 -8.13
C LEU A 84 -9.51 5.11 -9.11
N ASP A 85 -9.07 5.22 -10.36
CA ASP A 85 -9.76 6.02 -11.38
C ASP A 85 -10.03 7.46 -10.93
N ASP A 86 -9.03 8.06 -10.28
CA ASP A 86 -9.07 9.42 -9.69
C ASP A 86 -9.98 9.59 -8.47
N GLU A 87 -10.65 8.52 -8.01
CA GLU A 87 -11.42 8.50 -6.78
C GLU A 87 -10.60 7.98 -5.59
N PRO A 88 -10.60 8.66 -4.44
CA PRO A 88 -9.83 8.22 -3.28
C PRO A 88 -10.43 6.95 -2.67
N VAL A 89 -9.59 5.91 -2.58
CA VAL A 89 -9.95 4.63 -1.93
C VAL A 89 -9.31 4.47 -0.57
N TRP A 90 -8.25 5.25 -0.27
CA TRP A 90 -7.62 5.26 1.04
C TRP A 90 -6.90 6.59 1.31
N PHE A 91 -6.90 7.03 2.57
CA PHE A 91 -6.21 8.23 3.05
C PHE A 91 -5.18 7.83 4.11
N PHE A 92 -4.05 8.53 4.11
CA PHE A 92 -2.99 8.35 5.10
C PHE A 92 -2.29 9.68 5.37
N ASP A 93 -1.63 9.78 6.52
CA ASP A 93 -0.82 10.95 6.85
C ASP A 93 0.35 11.08 5.88
N SER A 94 0.70 12.31 5.50
CA SER A 94 1.78 12.50 4.53
C SER A 94 3.08 11.88 5.03
N VAL A 95 3.79 11.21 4.12
CA VAL A 95 5.14 10.75 4.41
C VAL A 95 6.10 11.94 4.22
N ASP A 96 6.65 12.43 5.33
CA ASP A 96 7.54 13.61 5.35
C ASP A 96 8.86 13.40 4.58
N LYS A 97 9.24 12.16 4.34
CA LYS A 97 10.50 11.78 3.69
C LYS A 97 10.24 10.72 2.62
N LYS A 98 10.57 11.03 1.36
CA LYS A 98 10.72 10.00 0.34
C LYS A 98 12.06 9.28 0.53
N CYS A 99 12.08 7.99 0.25
CA CYS A 99 13.29 7.18 0.32
C CYS A 99 13.91 7.04 -1.07
N ASP A 100 15.08 7.64 -1.25
CA ASP A 100 15.90 7.48 -2.46
C ASP A 100 16.97 6.38 -2.32
N SER A 101 16.93 5.61 -1.23
CA SER A 101 17.90 4.55 -0.94
C SER A 101 17.60 3.28 -1.75
N LYS A 102 18.60 2.41 -1.86
CA LYS A 102 18.46 1.15 -2.61
C LYS A 102 17.42 0.25 -1.94
N VAL A 103 16.43 -0.23 -2.69
CA VAL A 103 15.40 -1.16 -2.19
C VAL A 103 15.65 -2.56 -2.74
N ALA A 104 15.67 -3.56 -1.86
CA ALA A 104 15.60 -4.96 -2.20
C ALA A 104 14.24 -5.53 -1.75
N ILE A 105 13.60 -6.33 -2.60
CA ILE A 105 12.31 -6.93 -2.31
C ILE A 105 12.50 -8.45 -2.21
N ILE A 106 12.08 -9.04 -1.09
CA ILE A 106 12.10 -10.49 -0.89
C ILE A 106 10.68 -11.02 -1.05
N ILE A 107 10.51 -11.99 -1.95
CA ILE A 107 9.26 -12.72 -2.19
C ILE A 107 9.53 -14.22 -2.10
N ASP A 108 8.51 -15.01 -1.77
CA ASP A 108 8.54 -16.47 -1.92
C ASP A 108 7.57 -16.94 -3.02
N ASN A 109 7.64 -18.22 -3.37
CA ASN A 109 6.79 -18.83 -4.42
C ASN A 109 5.34 -19.08 -3.95
N GLN A 110 4.90 -18.57 -2.78
CA GLN A 110 3.53 -18.74 -2.30
C GLN A 110 2.59 -17.60 -2.72
N GLN A 111 2.97 -16.76 -3.69
CA GLN A 111 2.07 -15.74 -4.19
C GLN A 111 0.80 -16.37 -4.81
N LEU A 112 -0.35 -15.97 -4.27
CA LEU A 112 -1.68 -16.43 -4.66
C LEU A 112 -1.86 -16.39 -6.18
N VAL A 113 -2.01 -17.57 -6.76
CA VAL A 113 -2.69 -17.72 -8.04
C VAL A 113 -4.15 -17.36 -7.78
N LEU A 114 -4.64 -16.27 -8.38
CA LEU A 114 -6.07 -16.01 -8.50
C LEU A 114 -6.70 -17.27 -9.12
N GLN A 115 -7.41 -18.05 -8.29
CA GLN A 115 -8.20 -19.15 -8.82
C GLN A 115 -9.29 -18.53 -9.69
N LYS A 116 -9.25 -18.90 -10.98
CA LYS A 116 -10.24 -18.53 -12.00
C LYS A 116 -11.64 -19.00 -11.63
#